data_AF-A0A401FZV3-F1
#
_entry.id   AF-A0A401FZV3-F1
#
_cell.length_a   1.000
_cell.length_b   1.000
_cell.length_c   1.000
_cell.angle_alpha   90.00
_cell.angle_beta   90.00
_cell.angle_gamma   90.00
#
_symmetry.space_group_name_H-M   'P 1'
#
loop_
_entity.id
_entity.type
_entity.pdbx_description
1 polymer ?
#
loop_
_entity_poly.entity_id
_entity_poly.type
_entity_poly.pdbx_seq_one_letter_code
_entity_poly.pdbx_strand_id
1 'polypeptide(L)'
;MKSVSVCLAAAVLLFTMTGCAEMQRIQQEKKARIVQVQENMPVCDDDKECEIKWAAARRWVLQNSGMKIQHLTDDYIETYNSVNNSPNLAVRVIKEPQNDGTYKITMTCGCANVFGCNPDVLDAMESFNAYVNGSVNIAK
;
A
#
# COMPACT_ATOMS: atom_id res chain seq x y z
N MET A 1 -2.91 18.75 -57.33
CA MET A 1 -3.13 17.48 -56.60
C MET A 1 -2.01 17.08 -55.63
N LYS A 2 -0.89 17.82 -55.50
CA LYS A 2 0.16 17.52 -54.50
C LYS A 2 -0.11 18.20 -53.14
N SER A 3 -0.81 19.34 -53.15
CA SER A 3 -1.08 20.18 -51.97
C SER A 3 -2.09 19.56 -50.99
N VAL A 4 -3.05 18.77 -51.49
CA VAL A 4 -4.07 18.10 -50.64
C VAL A 4 -3.48 16.96 -49.81
N SER A 5 -2.48 16.26 -50.36
CA SER A 5 -1.82 15.13 -49.69
C SER A 5 -0.90 15.59 -48.54
N VAL A 6 -0.39 16.82 -48.58
CA VAL A 6 0.46 17.40 -47.52
C VAL A 6 -0.37 17.85 -46.33
N CYS A 7 -1.58 18.39 -46.55
CA CYS A 7 -2.47 18.83 -45.47
C CYS A 7 -3.05 17.66 -44.65
N LEU A 8 -3.29 16.50 -45.28
CA LEU A 8 -3.78 15.33 -44.57
C LEU A 8 -2.72 14.72 -43.64
N ALA A 9 -1.44 14.73 -44.03
CA ALA A 9 -0.36 14.20 -43.21
C ALA A 9 -0.07 15.08 -41.98
N ALA A 10 -0.22 16.41 -42.09
CA ALA A 10 0.00 17.33 -40.98
C ALA A 10 -1.08 17.24 -39.89
N ALA A 11 -2.34 16.92 -40.25
CA ALA A 11 -3.44 16.82 -39.30
C ALA A 11 -3.40 15.56 -38.42
N VAL A 12 -2.82 14.46 -38.92
CA VAL A 12 -2.74 13.17 -38.20
C VAL A 12 -1.64 13.18 -37.12
N LEU A 13 -0.58 14.00 -37.28
CA LEU A 13 0.50 14.13 -36.30
C LEU A 13 0.15 14.96 -35.05
N LEU A 14 -0.93 15.74 -35.07
CA LEU A 14 -1.31 16.61 -33.95
C LEU A 14 -2.18 15.92 -32.88
N PHE A 15 -2.71 14.72 -33.15
CA PHE A 15 -3.61 14.01 -32.22
C PHE A 15 -2.91 13.08 -31.22
N THR A 16 -1.60 12.82 -31.35
CA THR A 16 -0.90 11.83 -30.52
C THR A 16 -0.20 12.41 -29.28
N MET A 17 -0.22 13.74 -29.08
CA MET A 17 0.58 14.41 -28.03
C MET A 17 -0.16 14.66 -26.70
N THR A 18 -1.48 14.51 -26.63
CA THR A 18 -2.24 14.78 -25.40
C THR A 18 -2.36 13.56 -24.47
N GLY A 19 -2.14 12.34 -24.97
CA GLY A 19 -2.23 11.11 -24.16
C GLY A 19 -1.08 10.90 -23.18
N CYS A 20 0.12 11.40 -23.50
CA CYS A 20 1.31 11.22 -22.65
C CYS A 20 1.29 12.09 -21.39
N ALA A 21 0.79 13.32 -21.48
CA ALA A 21 0.74 14.23 -20.34
C ALA A 21 -0.19 13.72 -19.23
N GLU A 22 -1.32 13.12 -19.62
CA GLU A 22 -2.26 12.54 -18.66
C GLU A 22 -1.73 11.26 -18.01
N MET A 23 -1.12 10.36 -18.80
CA MET A 23 -0.49 9.16 -18.25
C MET A 23 0.65 9.51 -17.29
N GLN A 24 1.47 10.52 -17.62
CA GLN A 24 2.52 11.00 -16.72
C GLN A 24 1.97 11.52 -15.39
N ARG A 25 0.85 12.26 -15.42
CA ARG A 25 0.18 12.76 -14.22
C ARG A 25 -0.28 11.63 -13.30
N ILE A 26 -0.99 10.64 -13.85
CA ILE A 26 -1.47 9.46 -13.09
C ILE A 26 -0.30 8.71 -12.46
N GLN A 27 0.79 8.51 -13.20
CA GLN A 27 1.99 7.85 -12.66
C GLN A 27 2.64 8.67 -11.55
N GLN A 28 2.67 10.00 -11.67
CA GLN A 28 3.23 10.88 -10.66
C GLN A 28 2.38 10.89 -9.38
N GLU A 29 1.06 10.92 -9.50
CA GLU A 29 0.12 10.80 -8.37
C GLU A 29 0.30 9.47 -7.63
N LYS A 30 0.38 8.34 -8.37
CA LYS A 30 0.62 7.02 -7.77
C LYS A 30 1.96 6.96 -7.03
N LYS A 31 3.03 7.52 -7.61
CA LYS A 31 4.34 7.59 -6.96
C LYS A 31 4.29 8.42 -5.68
N ALA A 32 3.62 9.58 -5.71
CA ALA A 32 3.44 10.40 -4.52
C ALA A 32 2.72 9.64 -3.40
N ARG A 33 1.64 8.91 -3.73
CA ARG A 33 0.94 8.05 -2.75
C ARG A 33 1.85 6.97 -2.15
N ILE A 34 2.67 6.31 -2.97
CA ILE A 34 3.63 5.30 -2.48
C ILE A 34 4.61 5.93 -1.49
N VAL A 35 5.14 7.11 -1.79
CA VAL A 35 6.03 7.84 -0.87
C VAL A 35 5.30 8.17 0.42
N GLN A 36 4.06 8.66 0.36
CA GLN A 36 3.27 8.95 1.57
C GLN A 36 3.02 7.71 2.44
N VAL A 37 2.76 6.55 1.84
CA VAL A 37 2.64 5.29 2.58
C VAL A 37 3.97 4.90 3.23
N GLN A 38 5.11 5.15 2.58
CA GLN A 38 6.43 4.87 3.13
C GLN A 38 6.80 5.82 4.27
N GLU A 39 6.52 7.10 4.13
CA GLU A 39 6.81 8.12 5.15
C GLU A 39 5.96 7.95 6.41
N ASN A 40 4.75 7.37 6.28
CA ASN A 40 3.83 7.17 7.40
C ASN A 40 3.89 5.77 8.03
N MET A 41 4.92 4.97 7.74
CA MET A 41 5.09 3.67 8.39
C MET A 41 5.20 3.84 9.92
N PRO A 42 4.48 3.05 10.73
CA PRO A 42 4.56 3.19 12.18
C PRO A 42 5.96 2.90 12.71
N VAL A 43 6.46 3.81 13.54
CA VAL A 43 7.71 3.68 14.32
C VAL A 43 7.38 3.81 15.79
N CYS A 44 8.00 3.03 16.66
CA CYS A 44 7.89 3.17 18.11
C CYS A 44 9.29 3.25 18.76
N ASP A 45 9.40 4.01 19.84
CA ASP A 45 10.65 4.36 20.51
C ASP A 45 10.80 3.77 21.92
N ASP A 46 9.69 3.44 22.59
CA ASP A 46 9.69 2.74 23.88
C ASP A 46 8.84 1.46 23.87
N ASP A 47 9.09 0.58 24.85
CA ASP A 47 8.44 -0.72 24.97
C ASP A 47 6.91 -0.61 25.06
N LYS A 48 6.38 0.39 25.77
CA LYS A 48 4.94 0.56 25.95
C LYS A 48 4.28 0.98 24.64
N GLU A 49 4.89 1.93 23.93
CA GLU A 49 4.41 2.35 22.61
C GLU A 49 4.46 1.18 21.62
N CYS A 50 5.56 0.43 21.60
CA CYS A 50 5.72 -0.74 20.73
C CYS A 50 4.67 -1.82 21.01
N GLU A 51 4.35 -2.11 22.27
CA GLU A 51 3.30 -3.07 22.64
C GLU A 51 1.92 -2.61 22.16
N ILE A 52 1.58 -1.32 22.34
CA ILE A 52 0.30 -0.76 21.88
C ILE A 52 0.19 -0.86 20.35
N LYS A 53 1.22 -0.40 19.63
CA LYS A 53 1.24 -0.41 18.16
C LYS A 53 1.24 -1.84 17.60
N TRP A 54 1.96 -2.78 18.23
CA TRP A 54 1.96 -4.18 17.82
C TRP A 54 0.61 -4.86 18.03
N ALA A 55 -0.03 -4.61 19.17
CA ALA A 55 -1.39 -5.09 19.44
C ALA A 55 -2.41 -4.51 18.44
N ALA A 56 -2.26 -3.23 18.09
CA ALA A 56 -3.07 -2.56 17.08
C ALA A 56 -2.85 -3.18 15.69
N ALA A 57 -1.60 -3.44 15.30
CA ALA A 57 -1.27 -4.09 14.03
C ALA A 57 -1.97 -5.45 13.91
N ARG A 58 -1.89 -6.29 14.96
CA ARG A 58 -2.60 -7.57 15.02
C ARG A 58 -4.11 -7.41 14.90
N ARG A 59 -4.71 -6.42 15.58
CA ARG A 59 -6.15 -6.15 15.50
C ARG A 59 -6.55 -5.77 14.08
N TRP A 60 -5.80 -4.90 13.43
CA TRP A 60 -6.07 -4.45 12.06
C TRP A 60 -6.05 -5.64 11.10
N VAL A 61 -5.04 -6.52 11.19
CA VAL A 61 -4.96 -7.73 10.35
C VAL A 61 -6.19 -8.61 10.55
N LEU A 62 -6.61 -8.87 11.80
CA LEU A 62 -7.79 -9.69 12.09
C LEU A 62 -9.10 -9.12 11.53
N GLN A 63 -9.20 -7.80 11.39
CA GLN A 63 -10.42 -7.11 10.95
C GLN A 63 -10.47 -6.86 9.44
N ASN A 64 -9.31 -6.70 8.81
CA ASN A 64 -9.23 -6.20 7.43
C ASN A 64 -8.61 -7.21 6.46
N SER A 65 -7.84 -8.19 6.95
CA SER A 65 -7.40 -9.29 6.09
C SER A 65 -8.58 -10.22 5.80
N GLY A 66 -8.69 -10.70 4.56
CA GLY A 66 -9.68 -11.70 4.21
C GLY A 66 -9.19 -13.14 4.41
N MET A 67 -8.07 -13.31 5.13
CA MET A 67 -7.34 -14.56 5.35
C MET A 67 -7.08 -14.74 6.86
N LYS A 68 -7.02 -15.99 7.33
CA LYS A 68 -6.67 -16.25 8.74
C LYS A 68 -5.18 -16.07 8.98
N ILE A 69 -4.80 -15.59 10.17
CA ILE A 69 -3.41 -15.56 10.63
C ILE A 69 -2.87 -17.00 10.74
N GLN A 70 -1.73 -17.27 10.12
CA GLN A 70 -1.00 -18.54 10.18
C GLN A 70 0.24 -18.46 11.08
N HIS A 71 0.89 -17.30 11.15
CA HIS A 71 2.04 -17.05 12.00
C HIS A 71 1.82 -15.77 12.81
N LEU A 72 2.11 -15.86 14.11
CA LEU A 72 2.05 -14.75 15.05
C LEU A 72 3.15 -14.94 16.10
N THR A 73 4.15 -14.08 16.05
CA THR A 73 5.24 -13.97 17.03
C THR A 73 5.28 -12.54 17.59
N ASP A 74 6.30 -12.24 18.38
CA ASP A 74 6.52 -10.91 18.95
C ASP A 74 6.91 -9.86 17.89
N ASP A 75 7.34 -10.30 16.71
CA ASP A 75 7.88 -9.46 15.63
C ASP A 75 7.38 -9.81 14.23
N TYR A 76 6.56 -10.85 14.08
CA TYR A 76 6.06 -11.32 12.78
C TYR A 76 4.59 -11.70 12.84
N ILE A 77 3.79 -11.18 11.91
CA ILE A 77 2.40 -11.58 11.66
C ILE A 77 2.29 -11.96 10.20
N GLU A 78 1.66 -13.10 9.90
CA GLU A 78 1.36 -13.47 8.53
C GLU A 78 0.05 -14.23 8.44
N THR A 79 -0.73 -13.95 7.41
CA THR A 79 -1.92 -14.72 7.06
C THR A 79 -1.61 -15.80 6.05
N TYR A 80 -2.55 -16.74 5.86
CA TYR A 80 -2.53 -17.57 4.67
C TYR A 80 -2.53 -16.74 3.39
N ASN A 81 -2.01 -17.34 2.32
CA ASN A 81 -2.07 -16.77 0.98
C ASN A 81 -3.51 -16.72 0.47
N SER A 82 -3.79 -15.69 -0.33
CA SER A 82 -4.99 -15.63 -1.14
C SER A 82 -4.91 -16.66 -2.27
N VAL A 83 -6.01 -17.34 -2.59
CA VAL A 83 -6.09 -18.42 -3.60
C VAL A 83 -7.34 -18.27 -4.46
N ASN A 84 -7.46 -19.08 -5.52
CA ASN A 84 -8.66 -19.18 -6.37
C ASN A 84 -9.16 -17.84 -6.92
N ASN A 85 -8.25 -16.99 -7.40
CA ASN A 85 -8.56 -15.66 -7.93
C ASN A 85 -9.31 -14.76 -6.92
N SER A 86 -9.13 -15.00 -5.62
CA SER A 86 -9.78 -14.20 -4.57
C SER A 86 -9.19 -12.78 -4.50
N PRO A 87 -10.03 -11.73 -4.44
CA PRO A 87 -9.57 -10.35 -4.27
C PRO A 87 -9.18 -10.04 -2.81
N ASN A 88 -9.43 -10.96 -1.89
CA ASN A 88 -9.17 -10.78 -0.47
C ASN A 88 -7.67 -10.69 -0.19
N LEU A 89 -7.32 -9.79 0.73
CA LEU A 89 -5.94 -9.55 1.14
C LEU A 89 -5.36 -10.70 1.96
N ALA A 90 -4.20 -11.16 1.53
CA ALA A 90 -3.19 -11.80 2.37
C ALA A 90 -2.19 -10.74 2.85
N VAL A 91 -1.79 -10.84 4.11
CA VAL A 91 -1.04 -9.79 4.81
C VAL A 91 0.15 -10.40 5.55
N ARG A 92 1.27 -9.69 5.52
CA ARG A 92 2.44 -9.91 6.38
C ARG A 92 2.84 -8.60 7.05
N VAL A 93 3.09 -8.64 8.34
CA VAL A 93 3.57 -7.51 9.15
C VAL A 93 4.85 -7.90 9.86
N ILE A 94 5.86 -7.04 9.85
CA ILE A 94 7.14 -7.25 10.51
C ILE A 94 7.44 -6.05 11.42
N LYS A 95 7.90 -6.30 12.65
CA LYS A 95 8.44 -5.30 13.58
C LYS A 95 9.96 -5.40 13.59
N GLU A 96 10.63 -4.48 12.91
CA GLU A 96 12.07 -4.52 12.68
C GLU A 96 12.81 -3.47 13.53
N PRO A 97 13.87 -3.86 14.27
CA PRO A 97 14.71 -2.88 14.96
C PRO A 97 15.43 -1.98 13.96
N GLN A 98 15.60 -0.71 14.31
CA GLN A 98 16.35 0.29 13.55
C GLN A 98 17.68 0.61 14.24
N ASN A 99 18.60 1.26 13.52
CA ASN A 99 19.94 1.59 14.02
C ASN A 99 19.93 2.61 15.18
N ASP A 100 18.85 3.36 15.34
CA ASP A 100 18.67 4.37 16.38
C ASP A 100 17.97 3.84 17.65
N GLY A 101 17.73 2.52 17.71
CA GLY A 101 17.07 1.85 18.84
C GLY A 101 15.54 1.85 18.77
N THR A 102 14.95 2.50 17.75
CA THR A 102 13.50 2.42 17.49
C THR A 102 13.12 1.11 16.79
N TYR A 103 11.83 0.79 16.74
CA TYR A 103 11.30 -0.28 15.90
C TYR A 103 10.36 0.28 14.86
N LYS A 104 10.47 -0.23 13.63
CA LYS A 104 9.57 0.08 12.53
C LYS A 104 8.65 -1.09 12.27
N ILE A 105 7.35 -0.82 12.15
CA ILE A 105 6.33 -1.81 11.84
C ILE A 105 5.94 -1.66 10.38
N THR A 106 6.30 -2.64 9.57
CA THR A 106 6.06 -2.63 8.11
C THR A 106 5.02 -3.67 7.74
N MET A 107 3.98 -3.25 7.01
CA MET A 107 3.02 -4.18 6.40
C MET A 107 3.29 -4.36 4.90
N THR A 108 3.15 -5.59 4.43
CA THR A 108 3.05 -5.94 3.01
C THR A 108 1.75 -6.72 2.81
N CYS A 109 1.08 -6.52 1.68
CA CYS A 109 -0.15 -7.24 1.37
C CYS A 109 -0.36 -7.42 -0.13
N GLY A 110 -1.24 -8.35 -0.49
CA GLY A 110 -1.61 -8.66 -1.87
C GLY A 110 -2.73 -9.69 -1.93
N CYS A 111 -3.14 -10.05 -3.15
CA CYS A 111 -4.22 -11.00 -3.40
C CYS A 111 -3.95 -11.82 -4.66
N ALA A 112 -4.74 -12.88 -4.89
CA ALA A 112 -4.60 -13.76 -6.04
C ALA A 112 -5.40 -13.29 -7.27
N ASN A 113 -6.12 -12.17 -7.18
CA ASN A 113 -6.99 -11.70 -8.24
C ASN A 113 -6.24 -10.82 -9.26
N VAL A 114 -6.33 -11.19 -10.54
CA VAL A 114 -5.65 -10.48 -11.63
C VAL A 114 -6.22 -9.08 -11.92
N PHE A 115 -7.46 -8.82 -11.52
CA PHE A 115 -8.11 -7.51 -11.65
C PHE A 115 -7.81 -6.57 -10.48
N GLY A 116 -7.15 -7.07 -9.44
CA GLY A 116 -6.76 -6.28 -8.28
C GLY A 116 -7.40 -6.78 -6.98
N CYS A 117 -6.95 -6.18 -5.87
CA CYS A 117 -7.40 -6.54 -4.54
C CYS A 117 -8.57 -5.69 -4.08
N ASN A 118 -9.33 -6.22 -3.12
CA ASN A 118 -10.37 -5.48 -2.43
C ASN A 118 -10.19 -5.63 -0.90
N PRO A 119 -9.82 -4.56 -0.17
CA PRO A 119 -9.48 -3.23 -0.70
C PRO A 119 -8.18 -3.21 -1.53
N ASP A 120 -7.93 -2.11 -2.25
CA ASP A 120 -6.67 -1.91 -2.99
C ASP A 120 -5.48 -1.98 -2.03
N VAL A 121 -4.33 -2.43 -2.56
CA VAL A 121 -3.11 -2.63 -1.76
C VAL A 121 -2.62 -1.33 -1.11
N LEU A 122 -2.63 -0.21 -1.84
CA LEU A 122 -2.17 1.07 -1.28
C LEU A 122 -3.16 1.60 -0.26
N ASP A 123 -4.46 1.48 -0.51
CA ASP A 123 -5.51 1.90 0.43
C ASP A 123 -5.43 1.10 1.73
N ALA A 124 -5.16 -0.21 1.62
CA ALA A 124 -4.95 -1.09 2.77
C ALA A 124 -3.71 -0.67 3.59
N MET A 125 -2.59 -0.38 2.93
CA MET A 125 -1.37 0.08 3.61
C MET A 125 -1.54 1.45 4.28
N GLU A 126 -2.23 2.38 3.62
CA GLU A 126 -2.56 3.69 4.17
C GLU A 126 -3.46 3.56 5.41
N SER A 127 -4.51 2.74 5.33
CA SER A 127 -5.40 2.44 6.45
C SER A 127 -4.66 1.80 7.62
N PHE A 128 -3.79 0.82 7.35
CA PHE A 128 -2.97 0.16 8.38
C PHE A 128 -2.08 1.17 9.11
N ASN A 129 -1.33 1.98 8.37
CA ASN A 129 -0.43 2.98 8.92
C ASN A 129 -1.18 3.98 9.81
N ALA A 130 -2.30 4.51 9.32
CA ALA A 130 -3.13 5.45 10.06
C ALA A 130 -3.70 4.82 11.35
N TYR A 131 -4.20 3.60 11.27
CA TYR A 131 -4.77 2.88 12.41
C TYR A 131 -3.73 2.60 13.50
N VAL A 132 -2.55 2.10 13.11
CA VAL A 132 -1.48 1.77 14.06
C VAL A 132 -0.89 3.04 14.68
N ASN A 133 -0.63 4.09 13.90
CA ASN A 133 -0.15 5.36 14.45
C ASN A 133 -1.17 6.03 15.38
N GLY A 134 -2.46 5.93 15.07
CA GLY A 134 -3.53 6.48 15.92
C GLY A 134 -3.74 5.73 17.24
N SER A 135 -3.28 4.49 17.36
CA SER A 135 -3.54 3.63 18.53
C SER A 135 -2.98 4.18 19.85
N VAL A 136 -1.87 4.91 19.80
CA VAL A 136 -1.21 5.50 20.97
C VAL A 136 -2.04 6.63 21.59
N ASN A 137 -2.88 7.30 20.79
CA ASN A 137 -3.74 8.38 21.25
C ASN A 137 -5.00 7.88 21.97
N ILE A 138 -5.40 6.63 21.73
CA ILE A 138 -6.59 6.01 22.33
C ILE A 138 -6.25 5.36 23.68
N ALA A 139 -4.98 5.02 23.91
CA ALA A 139 -4.49 4.35 25.12
C ALA A 139 -4.03 5.32 26.24
N LYS A 140 -4.18 6.64 26.04
CA LYS A 140 -3.93 7.69 27.05
C LYS A 140 -5.22 8.06 27.77
#